data_AF-A0A173X7T5-F1
#
_entry.id   AF-A0A173X7T5-F1
#
_cell.length_a   1.000
_cell.length_b   1.000
_cell.length_c   1.000
_cell.angle_alpha   90.00
_cell.angle_beta   90.00
_cell.angle_gamma   90.00
#
_symmetry.space_group_name_H-M   'P 1'
#
loop_
_entity.id
_entity.type
_entity.pdbx_description
1 polymer ?
#
loop_
_entity_poly.entity_id
_entity_poly.type
_entity_poly.pdbx_seq_one_letter_code
_entity_poly.pdbx_strand_id
1 'polypeptide(L)'
;MMMSYDSDPKEYARLAGFGYRMLAEAIKADLAYHISCPALLICGEKDKAGSAQSYNKKWHQREGLPLKWIKNAGHNSNTDQPDEVNRLIEKFISEVDRRGVPR
;
A
#
# COMPACT_ATOMS: atom_id res chain seq x y z
N MET A 1 -9.78 -16.18 2.81
CA MET A 1 -8.60 -17.07 2.74
C MET A 1 -8.36 -17.43 1.29
N MET A 2 -7.12 -17.63 0.87
CA MET A 2 -6.79 -17.81 -0.56
C MET A 2 -7.12 -19.24 -1.00
N MET A 3 -8.35 -19.44 -1.48
CA MET A 3 -8.92 -20.77 -1.77
C MET A 3 -8.12 -21.59 -2.80
N SER A 4 -7.22 -20.95 -3.55
CA SER A 4 -6.36 -21.58 -4.56
C SER A 4 -5.37 -22.62 -4.01
N TYR A 5 -5.09 -22.62 -2.71
CA TYR A 5 -4.13 -23.54 -2.09
C TYR A 5 -4.75 -24.49 -1.06
N ASP A 6 -6.08 -24.56 -0.99
CA ASP A 6 -6.76 -25.42 -0.01
C ASP A 6 -6.45 -26.91 -0.24
N SER A 7 -6.17 -27.30 -1.50
CA SER A 7 -5.77 -28.67 -1.87
C SER A 7 -4.30 -29.00 -1.59
N ASP A 8 -3.42 -28.00 -1.40
CA ASP A 8 -2.01 -28.20 -1.02
C ASP A 8 -1.53 -27.15 0.00
N PRO A 9 -1.84 -27.36 1.29
CA PRO A 9 -1.40 -26.47 2.36
C PRO A 9 0.13 -26.43 2.53
N LYS A 10 0.87 -27.46 2.09
CA LYS A 10 2.34 -27.48 2.19
C LYS A 10 2.96 -26.54 1.18
N GLU A 11 2.42 -26.49 -0.03
CA GLU A 11 2.82 -25.50 -1.03
C GLU A 11 2.56 -24.08 -0.53
N TYR A 12 1.36 -23.82 0.02
CA TYR A 12 1.06 -22.52 0.62
C TYR A 12 2.06 -22.12 1.70
N ALA A 13 2.34 -23.02 2.66
CA ALA A 13 3.27 -22.76 3.74
C ALA A 13 4.68 -22.45 3.23
N ARG A 14 5.15 -23.16 2.20
CA ARG A 14 6.45 -22.92 1.57
C ARG A 14 6.51 -21.55 0.90
N LEU A 15 5.48 -21.18 0.13
CA LEU A 15 5.42 -19.89 -0.56
C LEU A 15 5.30 -18.73 0.43
N ALA A 16 4.42 -18.84 1.42
CA ALA A 16 4.27 -17.84 2.47
C ALA A 16 5.58 -17.68 3.26
N GLY A 17 6.22 -18.78 3.65
CA GLY A 17 7.51 -18.78 4.34
C GLY A 17 8.63 -18.10 3.54
N PHE A 18 8.68 -18.34 2.23
CA PHE A 18 9.60 -17.64 1.34
C PHE A 18 9.36 -16.13 1.32
N GLY A 19 8.10 -15.70 1.19
CA GLY A 19 7.73 -14.28 1.24
C GLY A 19 8.09 -13.61 2.58
N TYR A 20 7.81 -14.28 3.71
CA TYR A 20 8.18 -13.77 5.03
C TYR A 20 9.69 -13.68 5.24
N ARG A 21 10.47 -14.61 4.68
CA ARG A 21 11.93 -14.55 4.71
C ARG A 21 12.44 -13.30 3.99
N MET A 22 11.94 -13.03 2.77
CA MET A 22 12.30 -11.84 2.01
C MET A 22 11.97 -10.56 2.80
N LEU A 23 10.80 -10.50 3.42
CA LEU A 23 10.41 -9.36 4.26
C LEU A 23 11.34 -9.20 5.47
N ALA A 24 11.69 -10.29 6.16
CA ALA A 24 12.58 -10.26 7.31
C ALA A 24 14.00 -9.82 6.92
N GLU A 25 14.51 -10.30 5.79
CA GLU A 25 15.81 -9.88 5.26
C GLU A 25 15.81 -8.39 4.87
N ALA A 26 14.73 -7.90 4.26
CA ALA A 26 14.57 -6.48 3.98
C ALA A 26 14.57 -5.66 5.28
N ILE A 27 13.75 -6.01 6.27
CA ILE A 27 13.71 -5.31 7.57
C ILE A 27 15.10 -5.31 8.23
N LYS A 28 15.81 -6.44 8.19
CA LYS A 28 17.16 -6.55 8.76
C LYS A 28 18.17 -5.64 8.04
N ALA A 29 18.02 -5.43 6.74
CA ALA A 29 18.90 -4.56 5.98
C ALA A 29 18.75 -3.08 6.36
N ASP A 30 17.61 -2.69 6.96
CA ASP A 30 17.32 -1.36 7.51
C ASP A 30 17.80 -0.22 6.61
N LEU A 31 17.42 -0.30 5.33
CA LEU A 31 17.79 0.70 4.33
C LEU A 31 17.11 2.03 4.67
N ALA A 32 17.55 3.12 4.02
CA ALA A 32 16.95 4.44 4.27
C ALA A 32 15.45 4.53 3.94
N TYR A 33 14.92 3.65 3.07
CA TYR A 33 13.54 3.63 2.55
C TYR A 33 12.98 5.01 2.16
N HIS A 34 13.86 5.92 1.76
CA HIS A 34 13.50 7.28 1.39
C HIS A 34 12.83 7.28 0.02
N ILE A 35 11.62 7.84 -0.06
CA ILE A 35 10.92 8.08 -1.32
C ILE A 35 11.29 9.48 -1.80
N SER A 36 12.13 9.56 -2.83
CA SER A 36 12.65 10.82 -3.38
C SER A 36 11.73 11.49 -4.41
N CYS A 37 10.54 10.94 -4.63
CA CYS A 37 9.55 11.45 -5.57
C CYS A 37 8.25 11.82 -4.84
N PRO A 38 7.38 12.61 -5.47
CA PRO A 38 6.04 12.83 -4.92
C PRO A 38 5.35 11.48 -4.69
N ALA A 39 4.70 11.33 -3.54
CA ALA A 39 3.94 10.15 -3.21
C ALA A 39 2.58 10.50 -2.59
N LEU A 40 1.61 9.61 -2.79
CA LEU A 40 0.27 9.69 -2.24
C LEU A 40 -0.08 8.33 -1.63
N LEU A 41 -0.47 8.33 -0.36
CA LEU A 41 -0.99 7.17 0.32
C LEU A 41 -2.51 7.11 0.15
N ILE A 42 -3.03 5.95 -0.26
CA ILE A 42 -4.47 5.68 -0.40
C ILE A 42 -4.79 4.42 0.40
N CYS A 43 -5.79 4.49 1.28
CA CYS A 43 -6.19 3.34 2.10
C CYS A 43 -7.70 3.34 2.35
N GLY A 44 -8.35 2.19 2.29
CA GLY A 44 -9.76 2.05 2.63
C GLY A 44 -10.02 2.20 4.13
N GLU A 45 -11.08 2.91 4.52
CA GLU A 45 -11.46 3.10 5.93
C GLU A 45 -11.81 1.78 6.64
N LYS A 46 -12.24 0.77 5.88
CA LYS A 46 -12.63 -0.55 6.38
C LYS A 46 -11.56 -1.60 6.15
N ASP A 47 -10.32 -1.21 5.79
CA ASP A 47 -9.23 -2.16 5.59
C ASP A 47 -8.91 -2.90 6.89
N LYS A 48 -9.01 -4.23 6.87
CA LYS A 48 -8.69 -5.12 8.00
C LYS A 48 -7.51 -6.04 7.70
N ALA A 49 -6.84 -5.86 6.57
CA ALA A 49 -5.70 -6.65 6.16
C ALA A 49 -4.44 -6.21 6.91
N GLY A 50 -4.06 -7.01 7.91
CA GLY A 50 -2.86 -6.80 8.70
C GLY A 50 -2.84 -5.41 9.36
N SER A 51 -1.77 -4.65 9.13
CA SER A 51 -1.53 -3.34 9.74
C SER A 51 -1.63 -2.17 8.76
N ALA A 52 -2.25 -2.36 7.58
CA ALA A 52 -2.27 -1.36 6.51
C ALA A 52 -2.75 0.02 6.99
N GLN A 53 -3.84 0.09 7.75
CA GLN A 53 -4.34 1.36 8.28
C GLN A 53 -3.35 2.03 9.25
N SER A 54 -2.82 1.28 10.21
CA SER A 54 -1.94 1.83 11.24
C SER A 54 -0.60 2.26 10.67
N TYR A 55 -0.07 1.50 9.70
CA TYR A 55 1.16 1.84 9.00
C TYR A 55 1.01 3.08 8.12
N ASN A 56 -0.08 3.20 7.35
CA ASN A 56 -0.34 4.42 6.58
C ASN A 56 -0.46 5.66 7.48
N LYS A 57 -1.14 5.56 8.63
CA LYS A 57 -1.20 6.65 9.62
C LYS A 57 0.19 7.04 10.13
N LYS A 58 0.99 6.06 10.55
CA LYS A 58 2.35 6.30 11.04
C LYS A 58 3.26 6.88 9.96
N TRP A 59 3.13 6.40 8.73
CA TRP A 59 3.94 6.88 7.60
C TRP A 59 3.60 8.34 7.27
N HIS A 60 2.32 8.67 7.17
CA HIS A 60 1.86 10.05 7.02
C HIS A 60 2.40 10.95 8.14
N GLN A 61 2.30 10.52 9.40
CA GLN A 61 2.79 11.29 10.54
C GLN A 61 4.31 11.49 10.53
N ARG A 62 5.06 10.45 10.13
CA ARG A 62 6.53 10.46 10.15
C ARG A 62 7.12 11.25 8.99
N GLU A 63 6.61 11.05 7.78
CA GLU A 63 7.23 11.54 6.53
C GLU A 63 6.41 12.64 5.85
N GLY A 64 5.25 13.01 6.40
CA GLY A 64 4.39 14.08 5.85
C GLY A 64 3.69 13.71 4.53
N LEU A 65 3.76 12.46 4.08
CA LEU A 65 3.16 12.01 2.82
C LEU A 65 1.63 12.17 2.84
N PRO A 66 0.99 12.83 1.86
CA PRO A 66 -0.47 12.94 1.80
C PRO A 66 -1.15 11.58 1.93
N LEU A 67 -2.18 11.51 2.79
CA LEU A 67 -2.95 10.29 3.03
C LEU A 67 -4.45 10.52 2.75
N LYS A 68 -5.04 9.62 1.95
CA LYS A 68 -6.46 9.63 1.60
C LYS A 68 -7.14 8.36 2.08
N TRP A 69 -8.20 8.55 2.84
CA TRP A 69 -9.07 7.49 3.31
C TRP A 69 -10.24 7.33 2.35
N ILE A 70 -10.41 6.12 1.82
CA ILE A 70 -11.49 5.80 0.89
C ILE A 70 -12.69 5.30 1.68
N LYS A 71 -13.75 6.10 1.67
CA LYS A 71 -15.00 5.79 2.37
C LYS A 71 -15.63 4.53 1.78
N ASN A 72 -16.19 3.69 2.65
CA ASN A 72 -16.84 2.43 2.24
C ASN A 72 -15.95 1.42 1.51
N ALA A 73 -14.63 1.55 1.58
CA ALA A 73 -13.68 0.63 0.97
C ALA A 73 -12.85 -0.13 2.00
N GLY A 74 -12.51 -1.38 1.68
CA GLY A 74 -11.60 -2.26 2.41
C GLY A 74 -10.18 -2.22 1.85
N HIS A 75 -9.50 -3.38 1.89
CA HIS A 75 -8.11 -3.50 1.42
C HIS A 75 -7.96 -3.23 -0.07
N ASN A 76 -8.91 -3.73 -0.88
CA ASN A 76 -8.89 -3.58 -2.32
C ASN A 76 -9.70 -2.34 -2.73
N SER A 77 -9.31 -1.17 -2.22
CA SER A 77 -10.13 0.05 -2.30
C SER A 77 -10.38 0.54 -3.73
N ASN A 78 -9.47 0.23 -4.64
CA ASN A 78 -9.62 0.47 -6.08
C ASN A 78 -10.73 -0.37 -6.71
N THR A 79 -11.10 -1.53 -6.14
CA THR A 79 -12.25 -2.31 -6.58
C THR A 79 -13.53 -1.90 -5.87
N ASP A 80 -13.44 -1.54 -4.59
CA ASP A 80 -14.63 -1.14 -3.81
C ASP A 80 -15.15 0.26 -4.19
N GLN A 81 -14.26 1.18 -4.56
CA GLN A 81 -14.57 2.58 -4.93
C GLN A 81 -13.68 3.03 -6.11
N PRO A 82 -13.82 2.44 -7.30
CA PRO A 82 -12.93 2.66 -8.43
C PRO A 82 -12.88 4.13 -8.87
N ASP A 83 -14.03 4.79 -8.95
CA ASP A 83 -14.12 6.17 -9.44
C ASP A 83 -13.36 7.16 -8.53
N GLU A 84 -13.49 7.00 -7.21
CA GLU A 84 -12.81 7.87 -6.25
C GLU A 84 -11.29 7.64 -6.27
N VAL A 85 -10.85 6.37 -6.34
CA VAL A 85 -9.43 6.05 -6.42
C VAL A 85 -8.82 6.59 -7.72
N ASN A 86 -9.48 6.39 -8.86
CA ASN A 86 -9.02 6.90 -10.16
C ASN A 86 -8.94 8.42 -10.15
N ARG A 87 -9.98 9.11 -9.65
CA ARG A 87 -10.00 10.58 -9.53
C ARG A 87 -8.85 11.11 -8.66
N LEU A 88 -8.51 10.42 -7.57
CA LEU A 88 -7.38 10.79 -6.72
C LEU A 88 -6.04 10.63 -7.43
N ILE A 89 -5.85 9.54 -8.19
CA ILE A 89 -4.65 9.29 -8.99
C ILE A 89 -4.50 10.35 -10.08
N GLU A 90 -5.54 10.62 -10.87
CA GLU A 90 -5.54 11.63 -11.93
C GLU A 90 -5.22 13.02 -11.39
N LYS A 91 -5.84 13.39 -10.27
CA LYS A 91 -5.57 14.65 -9.59
C LYS A 91 -4.12 14.74 -9.13
N PHE A 92 -3.60 13.67 -8.53
CA PHE A 92 -2.23 13.62 -8.05
C PHE A 92 -1.22 13.78 -9.17
N ILE A 93 -1.36 13.02 -10.27
CA ILE A 93 -0.51 13.14 -11.46
C ILE A 93 -0.58 14.57 -12.02
N SER A 94 -1.79 15.12 -12.18
CA SER A 94 -1.98 16.49 -12.67
C SER A 94 -1.33 17.55 -11.77
N GLU A 95 -1.27 17.34 -10.46
CA GLU A 95 -0.60 18.24 -9.51
C GLU A 95 0.93 18.11 -9.58
N VAL A 96 1.44 16.89 -9.74
CA VAL A 96 2.86 16.62 -9.91
C VAL A 96 3.39 17.24 -11.20
N ASP A 97 2.68 17.05 -12.32
CA ASP A 97 3.06 17.61 -13.63
C ASP A 97 3.11 19.14 -13.59
N ARG A 98 2.12 19.78 -12.95
CA ARG A 98 2.08 21.25 -12.80
C ARG A 98 3.20 21.81 -11.92
N ARG A 99 3.74 21.01 -11.00
CA ARG A 99 4.84 21.42 -10.12
C ARG A 99 6.21 21.32 -10.78
N GLY A 100 6.30 20.79 -12.01
CA GLY A 100 7.55 20.72 -12.77
C GLY A 100 8.63 19.91 -12.05
N VAL A 101 8.25 18.79 -11.42
CA VAL A 101 9.21 17.92 -10.72
C VAL A 101 10.25 17.43 -11.73
N PRO A 102 11.55 17.75 -11.55
CA PRO A 102 12.59 17.26 -12.43
C PRO A 102 12.56 15.73 -12.48
N ARG A 103 12.61 15.18 -13.69
CA ARG A 103 12.74 13.73 -13.89
C ARG A 103 14.10 13.23 -13.43
#